data_AF-A0AAW9CHC4-F1
#
_entry.id   AF-A0AAW9CHC4-F1
#
_cell.length_a   1.000
_cell.length_b   1.000
_cell.length_c   1.000
_cell.angle_alpha   90.00
_cell.angle_beta   90.00
_cell.angle_gamma   90.00
#
_symmetry.space_group_name_H-M   'P 1'
#
loop_
_entity.id
_entity.type
_entity.pdbx_description
1 polymer ?
#
loop_
_entity_poly.entity_id
_entity_poly.type
_entity_poly.pdbx_seq_one_letter_code
_entity_poly.pdbx_strand_id
1 'polypeptide(L)'
;MNVSESIDWQHSTPSELFLHRFVAITKCGQTLDGYLSYFPQNGWWILQDADNLTTVIKPDANGNPTLNTELFRSINVLKETR
;
A
#
# COMPACT_ATOMS: atom_id res chain seq x y z
N MET A 1 -4.52 5.15 -23.53
CA MET A 1 -4.75 4.07 -22.56
C MET A 1 -3.61 4.15 -21.57
N ASN A 2 -3.85 4.57 -20.33
CA ASN A 2 -2.80 4.57 -19.32
C ASN A 2 -2.51 3.10 -18.98
N VAL A 3 -1.27 2.68 -19.18
CA VAL A 3 -0.82 1.35 -18.78
C VAL A 3 -0.25 1.49 -17.37
N SER A 4 -0.74 0.69 -16.44
CA SER A 4 -0.21 0.64 -15.08
C SER A 4 0.58 -0.64 -14.91
N GLU A 5 1.81 -0.52 -14.43
CA GLU A 5 2.68 -1.66 -14.13
C GLU A 5 2.57 -2.03 -12.65
N SER A 6 2.61 -3.32 -12.33
CA SER A 6 2.65 -3.79 -10.95
C SER A 6 4.04 -3.55 -10.36
N ILE A 7 4.09 -3.00 -9.15
CA ILE A 7 5.30 -2.75 -8.38
C ILE A 7 5.54 -3.93 -7.43
N ASP A 8 6.79 -4.37 -7.35
CA ASP A 8 7.25 -5.27 -6.29
C ASP A 8 7.37 -4.52 -4.95
N TRP A 9 6.21 -4.22 -4.38
CA TRP A 9 6.09 -3.39 -3.19
C TRP A 9 6.66 -4.05 -1.93
N GLN A 10 6.80 -5.39 -1.92
CA GLN A 10 7.34 -6.13 -0.78
C GLN A 10 8.84 -5.88 -0.60
N HIS A 11 9.55 -5.53 -1.67
CA HIS A 11 10.98 -5.23 -1.66
C HIS A 11 11.29 -3.74 -1.85
N SER A 12 10.28 -2.87 -1.69
CA SER A 12 10.42 -1.42 -1.81
C SER A 12 10.48 -0.74 -0.44
N THR A 13 11.09 0.43 -0.37
CA THR A 13 11.03 1.28 0.83
C THR A 13 9.68 2.00 0.91
N PRO A 14 9.23 2.39 2.12
CA PRO A 14 7.97 3.12 2.28
C PRO A 14 7.92 4.43 1.49
N SER A 15 9.07 5.11 1.37
CA SER A 15 9.21 6.34 0.59
C SER A 15 9.08 6.10 -0.91
N GLU A 16 9.52 4.96 -1.43
CA GLU A 16 9.34 4.59 -2.83
C GLU A 16 7.88 4.24 -3.15
N LEU A 17 7.11 3.83 -2.14
CA LEU A 17 5.69 3.50 -2.28
C LEU A 17 4.76 4.71 -2.05
N PHE A 18 5.29 5.84 -1.59
CA PHE A 18 4.50 7.04 -1.35
C PHE A 18 3.90 7.59 -2.67
N LEU A 19 2.62 7.97 -2.64
CA LEU A 19 1.83 8.47 -3.77
C LEU A 19 1.61 7.45 -4.89
N HIS A 20 1.96 6.17 -4.70
CA HIS A 20 1.58 5.13 -5.63
C HIS A 20 0.11 4.77 -5.46
N ARG A 21 -0.58 4.61 -6.60
CA ARG A 21 -1.92 4.05 -6.64
C ARG A 21 -1.86 2.59 -6.23
N PHE A 22 -2.87 2.11 -5.51
CA PHE A 22 -3.02 0.71 -5.20
C PHE A 22 -4.45 0.26 -5.47
N VAL A 23 -4.60 -1.02 -5.81
CA VAL A 23 -5.88 -1.71 -5.87
C VAL A 23 -5.83 -2.86 -4.88
N ALA A 24 -6.73 -2.86 -3.91
CA ALA A 24 -6.78 -3.90 -2.88
C ALA A 24 -8.17 -4.53 -2.78
N ILE A 25 -8.20 -5.79 -2.34
CA ILE A 25 -9.44 -6.49 -2.01
C ILE A 25 -9.50 -6.61 -0.49
N THR A 26 -10.55 -6.10 0.13
CA THR A 26 -10.76 -6.23 1.57
C THR A 26 -11.14 -7.66 1.95
N LYS A 27 -11.08 -8.00 3.24
CA LYS A 27 -11.52 -9.32 3.73
C LYS A 27 -12.98 -9.62 3.39
N CYS A 28 -13.85 -8.61 3.39
CA CYS A 28 -15.26 -8.72 3.00
C CYS A 28 -15.50 -8.72 1.48
N GLY A 29 -14.45 -8.64 0.66
CA GLY A 29 -14.55 -8.73 -0.80
C GLY A 29 -14.82 -7.40 -1.52
N GLN A 30 -14.78 -6.28 -0.80
CA GLN A 30 -14.86 -4.96 -1.43
C GLN A 30 -13.54 -4.63 -2.12
N THR A 31 -13.61 -3.93 -3.25
CA THR A 31 -12.43 -3.39 -3.93
C THR A 31 -12.20 -1.96 -3.45
N LEU A 32 -10.97 -1.68 -3.01
CA LEU A 32 -10.47 -0.34 -2.72
C LEU A 32 -9.46 0.04 -3.80
N ASP A 33 -9.62 1.23 -4.34
CA ASP A 33 -8.75 1.82 -5.34
C ASP A 33 -8.40 3.22 -4.84
N GLY A 34 -7.14 3.41 -4.48
CA GLY A 34 -6.70 4.58 -3.73
C GLY A 34 -5.22 4.85 -3.91
N TYR A 35 -4.71 5.81 -3.15
CA TYR A 35 -3.30 6.20 -3.18
C TYR A 35 -2.66 5.97 -1.81
N LEU A 36 -1.43 5.46 -1.82
CA LEU A 36 -0.67 5.23 -0.60
C LEU A 36 -0.11 6.56 -0.08
N SER A 37 -0.37 6.84 1.19
CA SER A 37 0.22 7.94 1.93
C SER A 37 1.16 7.41 3.01
N TYR A 38 2.38 7.93 3.05
CA TYR A 38 3.42 7.51 3.96
C TYR A 38 3.35 8.31 5.27
N PHE A 39 3.26 7.60 6.39
CA PHE A 39 3.25 8.20 7.72
C PHE A 39 4.34 7.59 8.62
N PRO A 40 5.35 8.38 9.02
CA PRO A 40 6.29 7.96 10.06
C PRO A 40 5.62 8.03 11.45
N GLN A 41 5.89 7.04 12.31
CA GLN A 41 5.38 6.98 13.69
C GLN A 41 6.48 6.50 14.64
N ASN A 42 7.07 7.39 15.45
CA ASN A 42 7.98 7.05 16.56
C ASN A 42 8.98 5.89 16.27
N GLY A 43 9.78 6.01 15.20
CA GLY A 43 10.76 5.00 14.80
C GLY A 43 10.20 3.86 13.94
N TRP A 44 8.90 3.87 13.65
CA TRP A 44 8.18 2.98 12.75
C TRP A 44 7.54 3.77 11.60
N TRP A 45 6.84 3.07 10.72
CA TRP A 45 6.15 3.67 9.59
C TRP A 45 4.90 2.87 9.22
N ILE A 46 3.96 3.50 8.52
CA ILE A 46 2.83 2.83 7.87
C ILE A 46 2.56 3.50 6.51
N LEU A 47 1.96 2.75 5.60
CA LEU A 47 1.33 3.29 4.40
C LEU A 47 -0.18 3.14 4.54
N GLN A 48 -0.88 4.28 4.53
CA GLN A 48 -2.32 4.34 4.63
C GLN A 48 -2.95 4.65 3.28
N ASP A 49 -4.22 4.30 3.14
CA ASP A 49 -5.06 4.92 2.13
C ASP A 49 -5.16 6.42 2.42
N ALA A 50 -4.87 7.24 1.41
CA ALA A 50 -4.80 8.70 1.56
C ALA A 50 -6.16 9.32 1.96
N ASP A 51 -7.27 8.72 1.51
CA ASP A 51 -8.61 9.27 1.72
C ASP A 51 -9.27 8.78 3.02
N ASN A 52 -9.07 7.51 3.37
CA ASN A 52 -9.78 6.85 4.46
C ASN A 52 -8.87 6.57 5.69
N LEU A 53 -7.61 7.03 5.64
CA LEU A 53 -6.58 6.86 6.70
C LEU A 53 -6.43 5.41 7.21
N THR A 54 -6.82 4.46 6.38
CA THR A 54 -6.79 3.04 6.73
C THR A 54 -5.41 2.49 6.44
N THR A 55 -4.76 1.84 7.41
CA THR A 55 -3.45 1.22 7.20
C THR A 55 -3.54 0.08 6.21
N VAL A 56 -2.86 0.23 5.07
CA VAL A 56 -2.82 -0.72 3.96
C VAL A 56 -1.58 -1.60 4.05
N ILE A 57 -0.41 -0.99 4.20
CA ILE A 57 0.87 -1.70 4.37
C ILE A 57 1.49 -1.24 5.70
N LYS A 58 2.00 -2.21 6.45
CA LYS A 58 2.72 -1.98 7.72
C LYS A 58 4.03 -2.78 7.71
N PRO A 59 5.04 -2.41 8.50
CA PRO A 59 6.24 -3.20 8.65
C PRO A 59 5.96 -4.50 9.40
N ASP A 60 6.68 -5.56 9.05
CA ASP A 60 6.79 -6.75 9.88
C ASP A 60 7.77 -6.53 11.05
N ALA A 61 8.03 -7.56 11.83
CA ALA A 61 8.97 -7.48 12.96
C ALA A 61 10.41 -7.09 12.55
N ASN A 62 10.76 -7.27 11.26
CA ASN A 62 12.08 -6.95 10.70
C ASN A 62 12.06 -5.61 9.94
N GLY A 63 10.93 -4.90 9.89
CA GLY A 63 10.78 -3.64 9.16
C GLY A 63 10.43 -3.79 7.68
N ASN A 64 10.20 -5.00 7.17
CA ASN A 64 9.85 -5.21 5.77
C ASN A 64 8.37 -4.88 5.52
N PRO A 65 8.01 -4.34 4.34
CA PRO A 65 6.62 -4.12 3.97
C PRO A 65 5.79 -5.40 3.97
N THR A 66 4.69 -5.38 4.72
CA THR A 66 3.69 -6.45 4.73
C THR A 66 2.28 -5.87 4.63
N LEU A 67 1.42 -6.60 3.92
CA LEU A 67 0.01 -6.25 3.79
C LEU A 67 -0.65 -6.29 5.17
N ASN A 68 -1.51 -5.31 5.46
CA ASN A 68 -2.37 -5.37 6.64
C ASN A 68 -3.47 -6.43 6.45
N THR A 69 -3.12 -7.68 6.72
CA THR A 69 -4.00 -8.84 6.51
C THR A 69 -5.20 -8.91 7.45
N GLU A 70 -5.30 -8.02 8.44
CA GLU A 70 -6.50 -7.83 9.25
C GLU A 70 -7.65 -7.25 8.42
N LEU A 71 -7.34 -6.37 7.45
CA LEU A 71 -8.33 -5.65 6.65
C LEU A 71 -8.35 -6.11 5.20
N PHE A 72 -7.21 -6.54 4.66
CA PHE A 72 -7.04 -6.84 3.25
C PHE A 72 -6.75 -8.32 3.00
N ARG A 73 -7.25 -8.81 1.87
CA ARG A 73 -6.97 -10.14 1.32
C ARG A 73 -5.82 -10.11 0.32
N SER A 74 -5.75 -9.05 -0.48
CA SER A 74 -4.73 -8.88 -1.52
C SER A 74 -4.55 -7.40 -1.84
N ILE A 75 -3.39 -7.07 -2.38
CA ILE A 75 -3.07 -5.74 -2.91
C ILE A 75 -2.24 -5.87 -4.18
N ASN A 76 -2.44 -4.93 -5.09
CA ASN A 76 -1.52 -4.62 -6.17
C ASN A 76 -1.17 -3.13 -6.10
N VAL A 77 0.11 -2.80 -6.04
CA VAL A 77 0.59 -1.41 -6.07
C VAL A 77 1.03 -1.09 -7.50
N LEU A 78 0.63 0.07 -8.00
CA LEU A 78 0.70 0.41 -9.40
C LEU A 78 1.66 1.57 -9.65
N LYS A 79 2.46 1.45 -10.70
CA LYS A 79 3.20 2.55 -11.31
C LYS A 79 2.40 3.06 -12.50
N GLU A 80 1.99 4.32 -12.46
CA GLU A 80 1.35 4.94 -13.61
C GLU A 80 2.43 5.36 -14.62
N THR A 81 2.36 4.81 -15.84
CA THR A 81 3.15 5.30 -16.97
C THR A 81 2.34 6.40 -17.67
N ARG A 82 2.97 7.55 -17.91
CA ARG A 82 2.40 8.69 -18.64
C ARG A 82 2.71 8.59 -20.12
#